data_AF-A0A1J4NNS9-F1
#
_entry.id   AF-A0A1J4NNS9-F1
#
_cell.length_a   1.000
_cell.length_b   1.000
_cell.length_c   1.000
_cell.angle_alpha   90.00
_cell.angle_beta   90.00
_cell.angle_gamma   90.00
#
_symmetry.space_group_name_H-M   'P 1'
#
loop_
_entity.id
_entity.type
_entity.pdbx_description
1 polymer ?
#
loop_
_entity_poly.entity_id
_entity_poly.type
_entity_poly.pdbx_seq_one_letter_code
_entity_poly.pdbx_strand_id
1 'polypeptide(L)'
;MEYNFFEENENFEEDEVEGRTRVSVKTPLGTGLALKSVLEQHQAWAQQLQAHHKARLKNLNPAQRGDLMAEQYLELRTLRRQGELLDTRDALVAFGLRQEVQARGWDHPWPDVDLVEIPLGRFPGGTGTGSYPETLSLRLPGMLVDQVSAGCWSTSKESIHRLWQWRDDHAPAVLRPHATRPEEQAAAAEYQRLSAGVTTTGEVYRAGIHRGLRAALHTPPPSLITALAPR
;
A
#
# COMPACT_ATOMS: atom_id res chain seq x y z
N MET A 1 -4.97 34.87 -6.97
CA MET A 1 -4.74 34.69 -5.53
C MET A 1 -5.24 33.29 -5.21
N GLU A 2 -4.40 32.30 -5.52
CA GLU A 2 -4.72 30.89 -5.37
C GLU A 2 -4.46 30.49 -3.91
N TYR A 3 -5.52 30.11 -3.21
CA TYR A 3 -5.44 29.64 -1.83
C TYR A 3 -4.89 28.20 -1.83
N ASN A 4 -3.63 28.05 -1.41
CA ASN A 4 -3.04 26.77 -1.05
C ASN A 4 -3.79 26.18 0.15
N PHE A 5 -4.72 25.26 -0.09
CA PHE A 5 -5.53 24.57 0.93
C PHE A 5 -4.89 23.24 1.39
N PHE A 6 -3.56 23.09 1.28
CA PHE A 6 -2.86 21.81 1.54
C PHE A 6 -1.91 21.81 2.73
N GLU A 7 -1.79 22.91 3.48
CA GLU A 7 -0.96 22.95 4.68
C GLU A 7 -1.85 23.29 5.88
N GLU A 8 -1.63 22.61 7.01
CA GLU A 8 -2.42 22.64 8.25
C GLU A 8 -3.59 21.64 8.35
N ASN A 9 -3.35 20.36 8.02
CA ASN A 9 -3.87 19.30 8.89
C ASN A 9 -2.81 19.01 9.94
N GLU A 10 -2.87 19.74 11.05
CA GLU A 10 -2.09 19.50 12.26
C GLU A 10 -2.17 18.01 12.64
N ASN A 11 -1.00 17.37 12.55
CA ASN A 11 -0.46 16.41 13.52
C ASN A 11 -1.41 16.04 14.67
N PHE A 12 -2.33 15.12 14.42
CA PHE A 12 -2.69 14.17 15.47
C PHE A 12 -1.57 13.13 15.48
N GLU A 13 -0.63 13.33 16.40
CA GLU A 13 0.43 12.40 16.75
C GLU A 13 -0.20 11.04 17.07
N GLU A 14 0.01 10.09 16.16
CA GLU A 14 -0.41 8.70 16.27
C GLU A 14 0.73 7.89 16.84
N ASP A 15 0.65 7.59 18.13
CA ASP A 15 1.51 6.60 18.76
C ASP A 15 0.71 5.43 19.36
N GLU A 16 1.30 4.25 19.16
CA GLU A 16 1.22 3.05 20.00
C GLU A 16 -0.07 2.21 20.02
N VAL A 17 -0.38 1.55 18.91
CA VAL A 17 -0.74 0.11 18.95
C VAL A 17 -0.24 -0.65 17.71
N GLU A 18 0.03 0.05 16.60
CA GLU A 18 0.46 -0.55 15.34
C GLU A 18 1.38 0.46 14.64
N GLY A 19 2.69 0.37 14.87
CA GLY A 19 3.66 1.35 14.36
C GLY A 19 3.51 1.57 12.85
N ARG A 20 3.74 2.80 12.37
CA ARG A 20 3.65 3.11 10.94
C ARG A 20 5.01 3.02 10.26
N THR A 21 5.05 2.31 9.14
CA THR A 21 6.25 2.16 8.32
C THR A 21 6.12 3.02 7.06
N ARG A 22 7.14 3.86 6.81
CA ARG A 22 7.23 4.63 5.58
C ARG A 22 7.68 3.72 4.44
N VAL A 23 6.91 3.67 3.36
CA VAL A 23 7.24 2.92 2.16
C VAL A 23 7.17 3.80 0.93
N SER A 24 8.08 3.54 -0.02
CA SER A 24 8.12 4.22 -1.32
C SER A 24 7.86 3.19 -2.42
N VAL A 25 6.77 3.38 -3.17
CA VAL A 25 6.33 2.46 -4.21
C VAL A 25 6.46 3.14 -5.56
N LYS A 26 7.10 2.47 -6.52
CA LYS A 26 7.11 2.93 -7.91
C LYS A 26 5.83 2.49 -8.62
N THR A 27 5.12 3.42 -9.25
CA THR A 27 3.79 3.21 -9.83
C THR A 27 3.71 3.67 -11.30
N PRO A 28 2.72 3.18 -12.08
CA PRO A 28 2.46 3.69 -13.42
C PRO A 28 2.13 5.18 -13.41
N LEU A 29 2.35 5.85 -14.54
CA LEU A 29 1.94 7.23 -14.75
C LEU A 29 0.42 7.39 -14.54
N GLY A 30 -0.01 8.48 -13.91
CA GLY A 30 -1.41 8.79 -13.63
C GLY A 30 -1.94 8.18 -12.33
N THR A 31 -1.16 7.37 -11.61
CA THR A 31 -1.60 6.77 -10.34
C THR A 31 -1.90 7.84 -9.29
N GLY A 32 -1.04 8.86 -9.20
CA GLY A 32 -1.26 9.99 -8.28
C GLY A 32 -2.55 10.77 -8.59
N LEU A 33 -2.86 10.97 -9.87
CA LEU A 33 -4.07 11.66 -10.31
C LEU A 33 -5.33 10.85 -10.01
N ALA A 34 -5.30 9.54 -10.29
CA ALA A 34 -6.41 8.64 -9.98
C ALA A 34 -6.70 8.57 -8.48
N LEU A 35 -5.65 8.54 -7.64
CA LEU A 35 -5.81 8.63 -6.19
C LEU A 35 -6.48 9.94 -5.79
N LYS A 36 -6.02 11.08 -6.33
CA LYS A 36 -6.62 12.38 -6.02
C LYS A 36 -8.11 12.42 -6.36
N SER A 37 -8.50 11.95 -7.54
CA SER A 37 -9.89 12.05 -7.98
C SER A 37 -10.86 11.25 -7.11
N VAL A 38 -10.45 10.09 -6.60
CA VAL A 38 -11.32 9.30 -5.71
C VAL A 38 -11.34 9.82 -4.27
N LEU A 39 -10.24 10.43 -3.82
CA LEU A 39 -10.13 10.93 -2.45
C LEU A 39 -11.05 12.10 -2.17
N GLU A 40 -11.31 12.97 -3.15
CA GLU A 40 -12.16 14.16 -2.97
C GLU A 40 -13.55 13.80 -2.43
N GLN A 41 -14.16 12.72 -2.93
CA GLN A 41 -15.46 12.25 -2.45
C GLN A 41 -15.40 11.72 -1.00
N HIS A 42 -14.43 10.87 -0.68
CA HIS A 42 -14.28 10.34 0.68
C HIS A 42 -13.84 11.42 1.69
N GLN A 43 -13.12 12.45 1.23
CA GLN A 43 -12.77 13.61 2.06
C GLN A 43 -13.99 14.46 2.40
N ALA A 44 -14.89 14.69 1.45
CA ALA A 44 -16.16 15.36 1.72
C ALA A 44 -16.97 14.60 2.79
N TRP A 45 -16.98 13.26 2.70
CA TRP A 45 -17.58 12.39 3.72
C TRP A 45 -16.93 12.53 5.10
N ALA A 46 -15.59 12.48 5.16
CA ALA A 46 -14.85 12.68 6.40
C ALA A 46 -15.12 14.06 7.02
N GLN A 47 -15.19 15.12 6.20
CA GLN A 47 -15.51 16.46 6.67
C GLN A 47 -16.92 16.56 7.27
N GLN A 48 -17.92 15.90 6.68
CA GLN A 48 -19.27 15.85 7.23
C GLN A 48 -19.30 15.15 8.59
N LEU A 49 -18.62 14.00 8.73
CA LEU A 49 -18.48 13.31 10.00
C LEU A 49 -17.79 14.20 11.04
N GLN A 50 -16.67 14.82 10.68
CA GLN A 50 -15.95 15.74 11.57
C GLN A 50 -16.81 16.92 12.01
N ALA A 51 -17.60 17.51 11.11
CA ALA A 51 -18.51 18.60 11.45
C ALA A 51 -19.58 18.16 12.46
N HIS A 52 -20.14 16.96 12.28
CA HIS A 52 -21.07 16.36 13.23
C HIS A 52 -20.42 16.14 14.62
N HIS A 53 -19.21 15.59 14.67
CA HIS A 53 -18.48 15.45 15.94
C HIS A 53 -18.18 16.82 16.58
N LYS A 54 -17.74 17.80 15.80
CA LYS A 54 -17.49 19.18 16.29
C LYS A 54 -18.74 19.80 16.90
N ALA A 55 -19.93 19.53 16.35
CA ALA A 55 -21.18 19.99 16.93
C ALA A 55 -21.45 19.36 18.31
N ARG A 56 -21.15 18.07 18.49
CA ARG A 56 -21.29 17.35 19.77
C ARG A 56 -20.37 17.88 20.87
N LEU A 57 -19.22 18.46 20.52
CA LEU A 57 -18.23 18.97 21.49
C LEU A 57 -18.62 20.29 22.17
N LYS A 58 -19.54 21.08 21.61
CA LYS A 58 -19.76 22.49 21.98
C LYS A 58 -20.07 22.72 23.47
N ASN A 59 -20.60 21.72 24.18
CA ASN A 59 -21.01 21.85 25.59
C ASN A 59 -20.37 20.83 26.54
N LEU A 60 -19.29 20.16 26.11
CA LEU A 60 -18.62 19.13 26.92
C LEU A 60 -17.47 19.71 27.76
N ASN A 61 -17.30 19.15 28.97
CA ASN A 61 -16.14 19.44 29.82
C ASN A 61 -14.86 18.76 29.27
N PRO A 62 -13.65 19.11 29.76
CA PRO A 62 -12.40 18.57 29.21
C PRO A 62 -12.28 17.04 29.21
N ALA A 63 -12.75 16.35 30.27
CA ALA A 63 -12.71 14.89 30.34
C ALA A 63 -13.63 14.25 29.29
N GLN A 64 -14.87 14.74 29.19
CA GLN A 64 -15.85 14.30 28.19
C GLN A 64 -15.39 14.56 26.75
N ARG A 65 -14.63 15.64 26.53
CA ARG A 65 -14.02 15.90 25.22
C ARG A 65 -12.95 14.87 24.88
N GLY A 66 -12.11 14.50 25.84
CA GLY A 66 -11.11 13.44 25.68
C GLY A 66 -11.75 12.11 25.29
N ASP A 67 -12.79 11.71 26.03
CA ASP A 67 -13.53 10.48 25.76
C ASP A 67 -14.17 10.48 24.36
N LEU A 68 -14.82 11.57 23.97
CA LEU A 68 -15.46 11.69 22.66
C LEU A 68 -14.42 11.70 21.51
N MET A 69 -13.25 12.30 21.72
CA MET A 69 -12.16 12.28 20.73
C MET A 69 -11.60 10.88 20.54
N ALA A 70 -11.43 10.11 21.62
CA ALA A 70 -11.01 8.72 21.55
C ALA A 70 -12.05 7.85 20.84
N GLU A 71 -13.34 8.03 21.15
CA GLU A 71 -14.45 7.36 20.46
C GLU A 71 -14.44 7.67 18.96
N GLN A 72 -14.33 8.96 18.59
CA GLN A 72 -14.25 9.39 17.19
C GLN A 72 -13.04 8.78 16.47
N TYR A 73 -11.89 8.74 17.13
CA TYR A 73 -10.68 8.15 16.55
C TYR A 73 -10.89 6.66 16.24
N LEU A 74 -11.46 5.91 17.19
CA LEU A 74 -11.77 4.49 17.01
C LEU A 74 -12.81 4.25 15.90
N GLU A 75 -13.83 5.10 15.82
CA GLU A 75 -14.86 5.04 14.78
C GLU A 75 -14.25 5.26 13.38
N LEU A 76 -13.48 6.34 13.19
CA LEU A 76 -12.82 6.62 11.91
C LEU A 76 -11.82 5.51 11.53
N ARG A 77 -11.05 4.99 12.50
CA ARG A 77 -10.15 3.86 12.27
C ARG A 77 -10.91 2.62 11.80
N THR A 78 -12.08 2.36 12.39
CA THR A 78 -12.93 1.22 12.05
C THR A 78 -13.49 1.36 10.63
N LEU A 79 -14.07 2.52 10.30
CA LEU A 79 -14.57 2.81 8.95
C LEU A 79 -13.49 2.68 7.88
N ARG A 80 -12.28 3.19 8.14
CA ARG A 80 -11.12 3.05 7.24
C ARG A 80 -10.68 1.60 7.08
N ARG A 81 -10.66 0.84 8.19
CA ARG A 81 -10.29 -0.59 8.16
C ARG A 81 -11.31 -1.41 7.37
N GLN A 82 -12.59 -1.08 7.44
CA GLN A 82 -13.68 -1.73 6.72
C GLN A 82 -13.81 -1.28 5.26
N GLY A 83 -13.12 -0.20 4.87
CA GLY A 83 -13.18 0.35 3.51
C GLY A 83 -14.38 1.26 3.25
N GLU A 84 -15.11 1.63 4.29
CA GLU A 84 -16.25 2.54 4.21
C GLU A 84 -15.80 4.00 4.09
N LEU A 85 -14.67 4.35 4.70
CA LEU A 85 -14.08 5.68 4.61
C LEU A 85 -12.62 5.59 4.15
N LEU A 86 -12.35 5.96 2.90
CA LEU A 86 -11.02 5.92 2.29
C LEU A 86 -10.55 7.36 1.98
N ASP A 87 -10.57 8.21 3.00
CA ASP A 87 -10.39 9.67 2.91
C ASP A 87 -8.91 10.12 2.80
N THR A 88 -7.98 9.19 3.00
CA THR A 88 -6.55 9.43 2.84
C THR A 88 -5.92 8.40 1.90
N ARG A 89 -4.82 8.80 1.24
CA ARG A 89 -4.01 7.89 0.41
C ARG A 89 -3.58 6.66 1.18
N ASP A 90 -3.12 6.84 2.41
CA ASP A 90 -2.63 5.75 3.26
C ASP A 90 -3.76 4.79 3.65
N ALA A 91 -4.94 5.30 4.01
CA ALA A 91 -6.11 4.45 4.32
C ALA A 91 -6.58 3.66 3.10
N LEU A 92 -6.71 4.31 1.95
CA LEU A 92 -7.08 3.68 0.68
C LEU A 92 -6.11 2.56 0.30
N VAL A 93 -4.80 2.85 0.32
CA VAL A 93 -3.79 1.86 -0.04
C VAL A 93 -3.69 0.74 0.99
N ALA A 94 -3.75 1.05 2.28
CA ALA A 94 -3.75 0.02 3.33
C ALA A 94 -4.96 -0.92 3.20
N PHE A 95 -6.15 -0.40 2.91
CA PHE A 95 -7.34 -1.22 2.67
C PHE A 95 -7.16 -2.14 1.45
N GLY A 96 -6.77 -1.57 0.31
CA GLY A 96 -6.53 -2.35 -0.92
C GLY A 96 -5.42 -3.39 -0.76
N LEU A 97 -4.39 -3.08 0.02
CA LEU A 97 -3.29 -4.00 0.32
C LEU A 97 -3.75 -5.15 1.21
N ARG A 98 -4.60 -4.93 2.22
CA ARG A 98 -5.22 -6.03 2.99
C ARG A 98 -6.04 -6.95 2.09
N GLN A 99 -6.82 -6.39 1.16
CA GLN A 99 -7.56 -7.20 0.19
C GLN A 99 -6.64 -8.02 -0.72
N GLU A 100 -5.50 -7.45 -1.15
CA GLU A 100 -4.52 -8.18 -1.96
C GLU A 100 -3.85 -9.30 -1.17
N VAL A 101 -3.42 -9.04 0.07
CA VAL A 101 -2.85 -10.04 0.99
C VAL A 101 -3.85 -11.19 1.20
N GLN A 102 -5.12 -10.87 1.50
CA GLN A 102 -6.17 -11.87 1.65
C GLN A 102 -6.42 -12.64 0.35
N ALA A 103 -6.48 -11.98 -0.80
CA ALA A 103 -6.71 -12.64 -2.09
C ALA A 103 -5.59 -13.62 -2.48
N ARG A 104 -4.37 -13.38 -1.98
CA ARG A 104 -3.24 -14.30 -2.13
C ARG A 104 -3.21 -15.40 -1.08
N GLY A 105 -4.13 -15.39 -0.12
CA GLY A 105 -4.14 -16.29 1.04
C GLY A 105 -2.95 -16.05 1.95
N TRP A 106 -2.47 -14.81 2.02
CA TRP A 106 -1.32 -14.42 2.86
C TRP A 106 -1.78 -13.80 4.18
N ASP A 107 -3.07 -13.85 4.53
CA ASP A 107 -3.64 -13.30 5.77
C ASP A 107 -3.54 -14.28 6.95
N HIS A 108 -2.36 -14.86 7.13
CA HIS A 108 -2.05 -15.78 8.23
C HIS A 108 -0.65 -15.48 8.78
N PRO A 109 -0.33 -15.88 10.02
CA PRO A 109 1.04 -15.81 10.52
C PRO A 109 1.99 -16.56 9.59
N TRP A 110 3.09 -15.92 9.19
CA TRP A 110 4.18 -16.62 8.51
C TRP A 110 5.07 -17.28 9.57
N PRO A 111 5.70 -18.44 9.27
CA PRO A 111 6.82 -18.91 10.07
C PRO A 111 7.85 -17.79 10.19
N ASP A 112 8.55 -17.70 11.32
CA ASP A 112 9.58 -16.66 11.53
C ASP A 112 10.54 -16.66 10.34
N VAL A 113 10.33 -15.68 9.45
CA VAL A 113 11.23 -15.41 8.34
C VAL A 113 12.35 -14.63 8.96
N ASP A 114 13.57 -15.16 8.93
CA ASP A 114 14.73 -14.36 9.24
C ASP A 114 14.86 -13.27 8.17
N LEU A 115 14.35 -12.08 8.47
CA LEU A 115 14.37 -10.94 7.56
C LEU A 115 15.81 -10.53 7.21
N VAL A 116 16.82 -10.99 7.97
CA VAL A 116 18.25 -10.79 7.67
C VAL A 116 18.69 -11.66 6.48
N GLU A 117 18.02 -12.79 6.22
CA GLU A 117 18.27 -13.62 5.04
C GLU A 117 17.66 -13.01 3.77
N ILE A 118 16.76 -12.03 3.90
CA ILE A 118 16.18 -11.34 2.75
C ILE A 118 17.28 -10.47 2.11
N PRO A 119 17.61 -10.70 0.84
CA PRO A 119 18.70 -9.99 0.19
C PRO A 119 18.37 -8.51 0.05
N LEU A 120 19.13 -7.67 0.75
CA LEU A 120 19.09 -6.23 0.56
C LEU A 120 19.89 -5.87 -0.68
N GLY A 121 19.24 -5.61 -1.81
CA GLY A 121 19.93 -5.18 -3.02
C GLY A 121 19.09 -5.22 -4.29
N ARG A 122 19.69 -4.73 -5.39
CA ARG A 122 19.08 -4.81 -6.72
C ARG A 122 19.07 -6.28 -7.14
N PHE A 123 17.88 -6.79 -7.47
CA PHE A 123 17.71 -8.14 -7.98
C PHE A 123 18.63 -8.36 -9.20
N PRO A 124 19.45 -9.42 -9.24
CA PRO A 124 20.38 -9.64 -10.33
C PRO A 124 19.60 -9.73 -11.64
N GLY A 125 19.99 -8.92 -12.63
CA GLY A 125 19.35 -8.89 -13.95
C GLY A 125 18.02 -8.16 -14.05
N GLY A 126 17.58 -7.41 -13.03
CA GLY A 126 16.37 -6.60 -13.14
C GLY A 126 16.45 -5.66 -14.34
N THR A 127 15.80 -6.05 -15.44
CA THR A 127 15.94 -5.45 -16.78
C THR A 127 15.32 -4.06 -16.88
N GLY A 128 14.74 -3.54 -15.79
CA GLY A 128 14.08 -2.25 -15.78
C GLY A 128 12.89 -2.17 -16.75
N THR A 129 12.42 -3.32 -17.25
CA THR A 129 11.37 -3.44 -18.28
C THR A 129 10.01 -2.92 -17.84
N GLY A 130 9.83 -2.62 -16.55
CA GLY A 130 8.77 -1.75 -16.06
C GLY A 130 9.37 -0.45 -15.53
N SER A 131 9.59 0.55 -16.39
CA SER A 131 9.84 1.90 -15.89
C SER A 131 8.52 2.42 -15.32
N TYR A 132 8.45 2.44 -13.99
CA TYR A 132 7.34 3.03 -13.26
C TYR A 132 7.73 4.49 -12.96
N PRO A 133 7.23 5.46 -13.75
CA PRO A 133 7.75 6.83 -13.74
C PRO A 133 7.36 7.60 -12.48
N GLU A 134 6.30 7.18 -11.79
CA GLU A 134 5.83 7.81 -10.57
C GLU A 134 6.38 7.13 -9.32
N THR A 135 6.55 7.91 -8.25
CA THR A 135 6.92 7.39 -6.93
C THR A 135 5.89 7.86 -5.90
N LEU A 136 5.29 6.91 -5.21
CA LEU A 136 4.30 7.14 -4.17
C LEU A 136 4.94 6.88 -2.79
N SER A 137 5.07 7.92 -1.97
CA SER A 137 5.41 7.76 -0.54
C SER A 137 4.14 7.52 0.27
N LEU A 138 4.14 6.52 1.14
CA LEU A 138 3.00 6.12 1.98
C LEU A 138 3.46 5.85 3.42
N ARG A 139 2.55 5.99 4.38
CA ARG A 139 2.72 5.52 5.76
C ARG A 139 1.71 4.41 6.04
N LEU A 140 2.18 3.16 6.00
CA LEU A 140 1.31 1.98 6.14
C LEU A 140 1.47 1.34 7.53
N PRO A 141 0.47 0.58 8.00
CA PRO A 141 0.62 -0.21 9.23
C PRO A 141 1.81 -1.16 9.11
N GLY A 142 2.70 -1.17 10.12
CA GLY A 142 3.95 -1.93 10.12
C GLY A 142 3.71 -3.42 9.94
N MET A 143 2.78 -3.99 10.71
CA MET A 143 2.39 -5.40 10.57
C MET A 143 1.95 -5.76 9.14
N LEU A 144 1.27 -4.85 8.44
CA LEU A 144 0.85 -5.09 7.06
C LEU A 144 2.05 -5.07 6.09
N VAL A 145 3.04 -4.20 6.34
CA VAL A 145 4.31 -4.17 5.59
C VAL A 145 5.13 -5.44 5.82
N ASP A 146 5.19 -5.89 7.08
CA ASP A 146 5.87 -7.13 7.45
C ASP A 146 5.20 -8.34 6.82
N GLN A 147 3.86 -8.39 6.86
CA GLN A 147 3.05 -9.44 6.23
C GLN A 147 3.31 -9.57 4.72
N VAL A 148 3.37 -8.44 4.01
CA VAL A 148 3.69 -8.40 2.58
C VAL A 148 5.12 -8.87 2.34
N SER A 149 6.07 -8.44 3.16
CA SER A 149 7.48 -8.81 3.02
C SER A 149 7.69 -10.31 3.24
N ALA A 150 7.11 -10.86 4.32
CA ALA A 150 7.14 -12.28 4.64
C ALA A 150 6.44 -13.14 3.58
N GLY A 151 5.30 -12.69 3.04
CA GLY A 151 4.60 -13.38 1.95
C GLY A 151 5.39 -13.39 0.65
N CYS A 152 5.98 -12.27 0.25
CA CYS A 152 6.86 -12.19 -0.91
C CYS A 152 8.07 -13.13 -0.77
N TRP A 153 8.74 -13.12 0.38
CA TRP A 153 9.87 -14.01 0.63
C TRP A 153 9.46 -15.48 0.58
N SER A 154 8.45 -15.85 1.37
CA SER A 154 8.03 -17.25 1.54
C SER A 154 7.60 -17.88 0.21
N THR A 155 6.94 -17.11 -0.65
CA THR A 155 6.50 -17.57 -1.98
C THR A 155 7.59 -17.53 -3.04
N SER A 156 8.65 -16.73 -2.86
CA SER A 156 9.67 -16.49 -3.88
C SER A 156 11.03 -17.11 -3.57
N LYS A 157 11.29 -17.55 -2.32
CA LYS A 157 12.63 -17.98 -1.86
C LYS A 157 13.31 -19.00 -2.77
N GLU A 158 12.57 -20.00 -3.24
CA GLU A 158 13.10 -21.04 -4.14
C GLU A 158 13.48 -20.45 -5.51
N SER A 159 12.62 -19.60 -6.07
CA SER A 159 12.91 -18.89 -7.32
C SER A 159 14.11 -17.95 -7.17
N ILE A 160 14.24 -17.28 -6.02
CA ILE A 160 15.38 -16.42 -5.68
C ILE A 160 16.67 -17.24 -5.63
N HIS A 161 16.67 -18.39 -4.94
CA HIS A 161 17.83 -19.28 -4.88
C HIS A 161 18.25 -19.77 -6.27
N ARG A 162 17.29 -20.19 -7.11
CA ARG A 162 17.59 -20.58 -8.49
C ARG A 162 18.14 -19.43 -9.32
N LEU A 163 17.66 -18.21 -9.12
CA LEU A 163 18.18 -17.02 -9.82
C LEU A 163 19.61 -16.69 -9.40
N TRP A 164 19.94 -16.91 -8.13
CA TRP A 164 21.31 -16.76 -7.65
C TRP A 164 22.24 -17.82 -8.19
N GLN A 165 21.84 -19.09 -8.14
CA GLN A 165 22.61 -20.16 -8.75
C GLN A 165 22.84 -19.88 -10.24
N TRP A 166 21.76 -19.53 -10.96
CA TRP A 166 21.85 -19.13 -12.36
C TRP A 166 22.83 -17.98 -12.58
N ARG A 167 22.81 -16.94 -11.73
CA ARG A 167 23.75 -15.81 -11.81
C ARG A 167 25.20 -16.27 -11.60
N ASP A 168 25.44 -17.14 -10.64
CA ASP A 168 26.79 -17.60 -10.31
C ASP A 168 27.36 -18.52 -11.40
N ASP A 169 26.49 -19.25 -12.11
CA ASP A 169 26.83 -20.11 -13.25
C ASP A 169 27.03 -19.33 -14.57
N HIS A 170 26.56 -18.08 -14.66
CA HIS A 170 26.56 -17.30 -15.90
C HIS A 170 27.39 -16.02 -15.79
N ALA A 171 28.14 -15.69 -16.83
CA ALA A 171 28.89 -14.43 -16.88
C ALA A 171 27.92 -13.21 -16.83
N PRO A 172 28.28 -12.10 -16.16
CA PRO A 172 27.43 -10.90 -16.06
C PRO A 172 26.96 -10.32 -17.41
N ALA A 173 27.67 -10.61 -18.50
CA ALA A 173 27.36 -10.16 -19.85
C ALA A 173 26.12 -10.82 -20.47
N VAL A 174 25.58 -11.89 -19.87
CA VAL A 174 24.47 -12.69 -20.42
C VAL A 174 23.11 -11.97 -20.37
N LEU A 175 22.94 -10.99 -19.47
CA LEU A 175 21.66 -10.27 -19.27
C LEU A 175 21.53 -9.00 -20.11
N ARG A 176 22.12 -8.96 -21.31
CA ARG A 176 22.01 -7.80 -22.20
C ARG A 176 20.61 -7.75 -22.84
N PRO A 177 19.93 -6.60 -22.82
CA PRO A 177 18.63 -6.44 -23.49
C PRO A 177 18.64 -6.72 -25.00
N HIS A 178 19.82 -6.71 -25.62
CA HIS A 178 20.03 -6.92 -27.05
C HIS A 178 20.93 -8.15 -27.31
N ALA A 179 20.70 -9.24 -26.59
CA ALA A 179 21.32 -10.53 -26.86
C ALA A 179 21.04 -10.97 -28.32
N THR A 180 22.10 -11.12 -29.11
CA THR A 180 21.99 -11.49 -30.54
C THR A 180 22.41 -12.92 -30.81
N ARG A 181 23.20 -13.51 -29.90
CA ARG A 181 23.66 -14.89 -30.04
C ARG A 181 22.60 -15.87 -29.50
N PRO A 182 22.41 -17.04 -30.13
CA PRO A 182 21.47 -18.05 -29.63
C PRO A 182 21.70 -18.45 -28.17
N GLU A 183 22.97 -18.58 -27.74
CA GLU A 183 23.28 -18.90 -26.33
C GLU A 183 22.82 -17.80 -25.35
N GLU A 184 22.98 -16.53 -25.72
CA GLU A 184 22.58 -15.38 -24.89
C GLU A 184 21.05 -15.27 -24.83
N GLN A 185 20.36 -15.56 -25.94
CA GLN A 185 18.89 -15.59 -25.99
C GLN A 185 18.32 -16.72 -25.14
N ALA A 186 18.90 -17.92 -25.21
CA ALA A 186 18.48 -19.05 -24.39
C ALA A 186 18.65 -18.76 -22.89
N ALA A 187 19.79 -18.18 -22.51
CA ALA A 187 20.06 -17.80 -21.14
C ALA A 187 19.16 -16.65 -20.65
N ALA A 188 18.88 -15.66 -21.50
CA ALA A 188 17.92 -14.60 -21.18
C ALA A 188 16.48 -15.14 -21.01
N ALA A 189 16.06 -16.10 -21.83
CA ALA A 189 14.77 -16.76 -21.70
C ALA A 189 14.67 -17.59 -20.41
N GLU A 190 15.74 -18.29 -20.04
CA GLU A 190 15.82 -19.01 -18.77
C GLU A 190 15.74 -18.05 -17.58
N TYR A 191 16.50 -16.96 -17.61
CA TYR A 191 16.42 -15.91 -16.60
C TYR A 191 14.99 -15.37 -16.46
N GLN A 192 14.33 -15.05 -17.58
CA GLN A 192 12.94 -14.57 -17.57
C GLN A 192 12.00 -15.59 -16.91
N ARG A 193 12.10 -16.86 -17.28
CA ARG A 193 11.33 -17.94 -16.67
C ARG A 193 11.55 -18.05 -15.16
N LEU A 194 12.80 -17.97 -14.69
CA LEU A 194 13.12 -18.02 -13.27
C LEU A 194 12.59 -16.77 -12.54
N SER A 195 12.78 -15.59 -13.13
CA SER A 195 12.33 -14.31 -12.57
C SER A 195 10.81 -14.19 -12.47
N ALA A 196 10.06 -14.83 -13.37
CA ALA A 196 8.60 -14.91 -13.32
C ALA A 196 8.07 -15.63 -12.07
N GLY A 197 8.89 -16.47 -11.42
CA GLY A 197 8.57 -17.11 -10.15
C GLY A 197 8.82 -16.24 -8.91
N VAL A 198 9.23 -14.98 -9.08
CA VAL A 198 9.53 -14.05 -7.97
C VAL A 198 8.42 -13.01 -7.87
N THR A 199 7.71 -13.02 -6.74
CA THR A 199 6.76 -11.97 -6.38
C THR A 199 7.49 -10.85 -5.64
N THR A 200 7.41 -9.63 -6.15
CA THR A 200 8.07 -8.48 -5.53
C THR A 200 7.11 -7.68 -4.64
N THR A 201 7.63 -7.05 -3.58
CA THR A 201 6.83 -6.14 -2.75
C THR A 201 6.21 -5.01 -3.57
N GLY A 202 6.96 -4.45 -4.53
CA GLY A 202 6.46 -3.42 -5.45
C GLY A 202 5.26 -3.87 -6.29
N GLU A 203 5.25 -5.12 -6.75
CA GLU A 203 4.10 -5.70 -7.45
C GLU A 203 2.88 -5.79 -6.53
N VAL A 204 3.05 -6.33 -5.33
CA VAL A 204 1.99 -6.47 -4.33
C VAL A 204 1.43 -5.11 -3.93
N TYR A 205 2.28 -4.11 -3.70
CA TYR A 205 1.84 -2.74 -3.42
C TYR A 205 1.05 -2.13 -4.58
N ARG A 206 1.50 -2.29 -5.83
CA ARG A 206 0.75 -1.79 -7.00
C ARG A 206 -0.61 -2.48 -7.15
N ALA A 207 -0.66 -3.79 -6.93
CA ALA A 207 -1.92 -4.53 -6.92
C ALA A 207 -2.86 -4.04 -5.81
N GLY A 208 -2.32 -3.81 -4.60
CA GLY A 208 -3.05 -3.22 -3.48
C GLY A 208 -3.58 -1.82 -3.78
N ILE A 209 -2.77 -0.94 -4.39
CA ILE A 209 -3.21 0.40 -4.84
C ILE A 209 -4.38 0.27 -5.82
N HIS A 210 -4.28 -0.63 -6.80
CA HIS A 210 -5.34 -0.85 -7.78
C HIS A 210 -6.64 -1.37 -7.12
N ARG A 211 -6.55 -2.28 -6.15
CA ARG A 211 -7.73 -2.73 -5.37
C ARG A 211 -8.34 -1.61 -4.56
N GLY A 212 -7.52 -0.79 -3.89
CA GLY A 212 -8.00 0.36 -3.11
C GLY A 212 -8.71 1.39 -3.98
N LEU A 213 -8.15 1.71 -5.17
CA LEU A 213 -8.80 2.57 -6.16
C LEU A 213 -10.15 1.99 -6.61
N ARG A 214 -10.17 0.69 -6.96
CA ARG A 214 -11.41 0.02 -7.35
C ARG A 214 -12.44 0.05 -6.22
N ALA A 215 -12.03 -0.21 -4.98
CA ALA A 215 -12.93 -0.16 -3.84
C ALA A 215 -13.52 1.24 -3.67
N ALA A 216 -12.68 2.28 -3.62
CA ALA A 216 -13.12 3.67 -3.47
C ALA A 216 -14.14 4.10 -4.54
N LEU A 217 -13.95 3.66 -5.79
CA LEU A 217 -14.90 3.94 -6.89
C LEU A 217 -16.28 3.30 -6.72
N HIS A 218 -16.38 2.22 -5.93
CA HIS A 218 -17.62 1.46 -5.75
C HIS A 218 -18.16 1.50 -4.31
N THR A 219 -17.44 2.16 -3.38
CA THR A 219 -17.87 2.28 -1.99
C THR A 219 -19.08 3.22 -1.91
N PRO A 220 -20.24 2.76 -1.39
CA PRO A 220 -21.36 3.65 -1.14
C PRO A 220 -21.04 4.61 0.02
N PRO A 221 -21.77 5.73 0.15
CA PRO A 221 -21.59 6.62 1.30
C PRO A 221 -21.79 5.85 2.62
N PRO A 222 -20.95 6.08 3.65
CA PRO A 222 -21.12 5.50 4.97
C PRO A 222 -22.54 5.71 5.51
N SER A 223 -23.12 4.68 6.13
CA SER A 223 -24.48 4.74 6.70
C SER A 223 -24.64 5.89 7.70
N LEU A 224 -23.58 6.20 8.46
CA LEU A 224 -23.53 7.35 9.38
C LEU A 224 -23.74 8.67 8.65
N ILE A 225 -23.16 8.83 7.46
CA ILE A 225 -23.33 10.03 6.65
C ILE A 225 -24.74 10.10 6.07
N THR A 226 -25.27 8.97 5.60
CA THR A 226 -26.66 8.89 5.16
C THR A 226 -27.64 9.25 6.28
N ALA A 227 -27.36 8.86 7.52
CA ALA A 227 -28.17 9.21 8.69
C ALA A 227 -28.09 10.70 9.08
N LEU A 228 -27.05 11.41 8.65
CA LEU A 228 -26.83 12.84 8.92
C LEU A 228 -27.45 13.76 7.84
N ALA A 229 -27.93 13.21 6.72
CA ALA A 229 -28.57 14.01 5.68
C ALA A 229 -29.90 14.60 6.18
N PRO A 230 -30.19 15.90 5.90
CA PRO A 230 -31.48 16.49 6.24
C PRO A 230 -32.60 15.73 5.52
N ARG A 231 -33.60 15.28 6.28
CA ARG A 231 -34.81 14.62 5.77
C ARG A 231 -35.76 15.61 5.12
#